data_AF-A0A812YRV4-F1
#
_entry.id   AF-A0A812YRV4-F1
#
_cell.length_a   1.000
_cell.length_b   1.000
_cell.length_c   1.000
_cell.angle_alpha   90.00
_cell.angle_beta   90.00
_cell.angle_gamma   90.00
#
_symmetry.space_group_name_H-M   'P 1'
#
loop_
_entity.id
_entity.type
_entity.pdbx_description
1 polymer ?
#
loop_
_entity_poly.entity_id
_entity_poly.type
_entity_poly.pdbx_seq_one_letter_code
_entity_poly.pdbx_strand_id
1 'polypeptide(L)'
;DSLQKELSYVVAALSALSLCISSGVVTLTAYMQSHVLLGLHKSLDCWCCDIANNPDFEAGVQNWNAMQALLKCVGRELANSFLLLNAMAVVGLACFLTSCATIVLSDESSRLALLAEGLPSLPLLFIFLLSMRVFAHAAALTEKCRSIPAFVNQIPTPNCCDPSRQYLVTYIADSAAGFSVLNMK
;
A
#
# COMPACT_ATOMS: atom_id res chain seq x y z
N ASP A 1 35.87 -21.47 25.62
CA ASP A 1 34.84 -22.29 24.94
C ASP A 1 33.44 -22.17 25.54
N SER A 2 33.21 -22.47 26.83
CA SER A 2 31.86 -22.38 27.43
C SER A 2 31.26 -20.97 27.38
N LEU A 3 32.01 -19.93 27.77
CA LEU A 3 31.55 -18.53 27.74
C LEU A 3 31.15 -18.06 26.33
N GLN A 4 31.87 -18.50 25.29
CA GLN A 4 31.61 -18.10 23.91
C GLN A 4 30.30 -18.71 23.37
N LYS A 5 29.97 -19.94 23.79
CA LYS A 5 28.69 -20.58 23.46
C LYS A 5 27.53 -19.85 24.12
N GLU A 6 27.63 -19.55 25.42
CA GLU A 6 26.62 -18.78 26.15
C GLU A 6 26.38 -17.40 25.51
N LEU A 7 27.45 -16.67 25.18
CA LEU A 7 27.33 -15.37 24.50
C LEU A 7 26.64 -15.49 23.14
N SER A 8 26.96 -16.53 22.37
CA SER A 8 26.34 -16.77 21.05
C SER A 8 24.84 -17.03 21.17
N TYR A 9 24.40 -17.80 22.17
CA TYR A 9 22.97 -18.04 22.43
C TYR A 9 22.23 -16.77 22.82
N VAL A 10 22.82 -15.94 23.70
CA VAL A 10 22.22 -14.67 24.11
C VAL A 10 22.06 -13.73 22.91
N VAL A 11 23.09 -13.60 22.06
CA VAL A 11 23.04 -12.78 20.85
C VAL A 11 21.97 -13.28 19.87
N ALA A 12 21.90 -14.60 19.65
CA ALA A 12 20.88 -15.19 18.78
C ALA A 12 19.46 -14.95 19.31
N ALA A 13 19.24 -15.14 20.62
CA ALA A 13 17.94 -14.92 21.24
C ALA A 13 17.50 -13.45 21.16
N LEU A 14 18.40 -12.50 21.45
CA LEU A 14 18.12 -11.07 21.33
C LEU A 14 17.84 -10.66 19.87
N SER A 15 18.59 -11.22 18.92
CA SER A 15 18.39 -10.96 17.49
C SER A 15 17.03 -11.48 17.02
N ALA A 16 16.66 -12.70 17.44
CA ALA A 16 15.36 -13.29 17.13
C ALA A 16 14.21 -12.46 17.72
N LEU A 17 14.33 -12.03 18.98
CA LEU A 17 13.34 -11.17 19.63
C LEU A 17 13.21 -9.83 18.91
N SER A 18 14.33 -9.19 18.56
CA SER A 18 14.34 -7.94 17.81
C SER A 18 13.67 -8.11 16.45
N LEU A 19 13.98 -9.18 15.71
CA LEU A 19 13.37 -9.49 14.42
C LEU A 19 11.85 -9.69 14.56
N CYS A 20 11.39 -10.43 15.58
CA CYS A 20 9.97 -10.65 15.85
C CYS A 20 9.24 -9.33 16.13
N ILE A 21 9.81 -8.46 16.98
CA ILE A 21 9.20 -7.17 17.31
C ILE A 21 9.17 -6.27 16.08
N SER A 22 10.28 -6.12 15.36
CA SER A 22 10.38 -5.25 14.18
C SER A 22 9.44 -5.72 13.06
N SER A 23 9.42 -7.02 12.76
CA SER A 23 8.52 -7.59 11.75
C SER A 23 7.05 -7.45 12.16
N GLY A 24 6.73 -7.59 13.45
CA GLY A 24 5.39 -7.34 13.99
C GLY A 24 4.92 -5.90 13.76
N VAL A 25 5.77 -4.90 14.07
CA VAL A 25 5.47 -3.48 13.84
C VAL A 25 5.24 -3.18 12.36
N VAL A 26 6.09 -3.71 11.48
CA VAL A 26 5.97 -3.52 10.03
C VAL A 26 4.69 -4.16 9.50
N THR A 27 4.38 -5.39 9.94
CA THR A 27 3.15 -6.11 9.54
C THR A 27 1.90 -5.38 10.02
N LEU A 28 1.88 -4.92 11.27
CA LEU A 28 0.77 -4.13 11.82
C LEU A 28 0.57 -2.82 11.04
N THR A 29 1.66 -2.15 10.70
CA THR A 29 1.62 -0.92 9.90
C THR A 29 1.01 -1.21 8.52
N ALA A 30 1.51 -2.22 7.80
CA ALA A 30 0.97 -2.61 6.50
C ALA A 30 -0.51 -3.00 6.57
N TYR A 31 -0.92 -3.69 7.63
CA TYR A 31 -2.33 -4.05 7.89
C TYR A 31 -3.21 -2.80 8.05
N MET A 32 -2.81 -1.86 8.90
CA MET A 32 -3.54 -0.61 9.11
C MET A 32 -3.65 0.20 7.82
N GLN A 33 -2.57 0.32 7.06
CA GLN A 33 -2.56 0.99 5.76
C GLN A 33 -3.54 0.33 4.78
N SER A 34 -3.51 -1.00 4.69
CA SER A 34 -4.44 -1.75 3.84
C SER A 34 -5.91 -1.51 4.22
N HIS A 35 -6.22 -1.45 5.52
CA HIS A 35 -7.57 -1.18 5.99
C HIS A 35 -8.04 0.24 5.67
N VAL A 36 -7.16 1.24 5.84
CA VAL A 36 -7.46 2.63 5.46
C VAL A 36 -7.74 2.73 3.96
N LEU A 37 -6.92 2.11 3.11
CA LEU A 37 -7.14 2.09 1.66
C LEU A 37 -8.46 1.42 1.27
N LEU A 38 -8.80 0.30 1.91
CA LEU A 38 -10.08 -0.39 1.67
C LEU A 38 -11.27 0.47 2.12
N GLY A 39 -11.14 1.17 3.25
CA GLY A 39 -12.12 2.13 3.74
C GLY A 39 -12.38 3.23 2.71
N LEU A 40 -11.32 3.85 2.18
CA LEU A 40 -11.43 4.86 1.13
C LEU A 40 -12.08 4.32 -0.15
N HIS A 41 -11.73 3.08 -0.54
CA HIS A 41 -12.32 2.43 -1.70
C HIS A 41 -13.84 2.29 -1.57
N LYS A 42 -14.31 1.88 -0.38
CA LYS A 42 -15.73 1.76 -0.05
C LYS A 42 -16.41 3.12 0.04
N SER A 43 -15.74 4.14 0.59
CA SER A 43 -16.28 5.51 0.63
C SER A 43 -16.51 6.07 -0.78
N LEU A 44 -15.61 5.78 -1.73
CA LEU A 44 -15.81 6.12 -3.14
C LEU A 44 -17.00 5.37 -3.74
N ASP A 45 -17.17 4.07 -3.46
CA ASP A 45 -18.36 3.32 -3.91
C ASP A 45 -19.65 3.92 -3.40
N CYS A 46 -19.69 4.27 -2.11
CA CYS A 46 -20.87 4.91 -1.52
C CYS A 46 -21.19 6.24 -2.20
N TRP A 47 -20.17 7.07 -2.49
CA TRP A 47 -20.36 8.32 -3.23
C TRP A 47 -20.87 8.07 -4.65
N CYS A 48 -20.30 7.10 -5.38
CA CYS A 48 -20.75 6.72 -6.73
C CYS A 48 -22.20 6.22 -6.74
N CYS A 49 -22.57 5.40 -5.76
CA CYS A 49 -23.94 4.92 -5.60
C CYS A 49 -24.92 6.06 -5.28
N ASP A 50 -24.53 6.99 -4.41
CA ASP A 50 -25.36 8.13 -4.02
C ASP A 50 -25.66 9.03 -5.23
N ILE A 51 -24.63 9.45 -5.97
CA ILE A 51 -24.80 10.31 -7.16
C ILE A 51 -25.55 9.62 -8.30
N ALA A 52 -25.45 8.29 -8.42
CA ALA A 52 -26.20 7.54 -9.42
C ALA A 52 -27.70 7.41 -9.09
N ASN A 53 -28.03 7.28 -7.79
CA ASN A 53 -29.42 7.15 -7.34
C ASN A 53 -30.11 8.53 -7.22
N ASN A 54 -29.37 9.56 -6.83
CA ASN A 54 -29.85 10.93 -6.64
C ASN A 54 -28.93 11.89 -7.42
N PRO A 55 -29.22 12.17 -8.71
CA PRO A 55 -28.33 12.95 -9.58
C PRO A 55 -28.39 14.46 -9.29
N ASP A 56 -28.08 14.85 -8.06
CA ASP A 56 -27.80 16.23 -7.66
C ASP A 56 -26.32 16.52 -7.85
N PHE A 57 -25.97 17.00 -9.05
CA PHE A 57 -24.58 17.27 -9.41
C PHE A 57 -23.95 18.42 -8.61
N GLU A 58 -24.73 19.37 -8.11
CA GLU A 58 -24.23 20.47 -7.29
C GLU A 58 -23.81 19.96 -5.90
N ALA A 59 -24.66 19.16 -5.25
CA ALA A 59 -24.29 18.44 -4.03
C ALA A 59 -23.12 17.47 -4.28
N GLY A 60 -23.09 16.83 -5.46
CA GLY A 60 -22.00 15.98 -5.92
C GLY A 60 -20.64 16.66 -5.89
N VAL A 61 -20.55 17.94 -6.30
CA VAL A 61 -19.30 18.72 -6.26
C VAL A 61 -18.82 18.94 -4.82
N GLN A 62 -19.73 19.29 -3.91
CA GLN A 62 -19.38 19.52 -2.50
C GLN A 62 -18.90 18.23 -1.83
N ASN A 63 -19.61 17.13 -2.07
CA ASN A 63 -19.25 15.81 -1.58
C ASN A 63 -17.91 15.32 -2.16
N TRP A 64 -17.67 15.56 -3.46
CA TRP A 64 -16.39 15.22 -4.09
C TRP A 64 -15.24 16.05 -3.52
N ASN A 65 -15.43 17.35 -3.28
CA ASN A 65 -14.41 18.19 -2.66
C ASN A 65 -13.99 17.66 -1.27
N ALA A 66 -14.96 17.23 -0.46
CA ALA A 66 -14.67 16.57 0.82
C ALA A 66 -13.92 15.25 0.64
N MET A 67 -14.33 14.41 -0.33
CA MET A 67 -13.66 13.15 -0.66
C MET A 67 -12.22 13.37 -1.13
N GLN A 68 -12.00 14.37 -1.98
CA GLN A 68 -10.68 14.75 -2.47
C GLN A 68 -9.78 15.23 -1.32
N ALA A 69 -10.31 16.05 -0.41
CA ALA A 69 -9.58 16.50 0.78
C ALA A 69 -9.18 15.30 1.67
N LEU A 70 -10.07 14.34 1.87
CA LEU A 70 -9.79 13.11 2.60
C LEU A 70 -8.70 12.27 1.91
N LEU A 71 -8.84 12.02 0.61
CA LEU A 71 -7.85 11.28 -0.20
C LEU A 71 -6.47 11.94 -0.15
N LYS A 72 -6.39 13.28 -0.26
CA LYS A 72 -5.14 14.03 -0.18
C LYS A 72 -4.53 13.98 1.22
N CYS A 73 -5.35 14.11 2.27
CA CYS A 73 -4.92 14.02 3.66
C CYS A 73 -4.32 12.64 3.95
N VAL A 74 -5.07 11.58 3.66
CA VAL A 74 -4.61 10.19 3.85
C VAL A 74 -3.40 9.89 2.95
N GLY A 75 -3.41 10.34 1.70
CA GLY A 75 -2.27 10.18 0.79
C GLY A 75 -0.98 10.80 1.31
N ARG A 76 -1.05 11.99 1.91
CA ARG A 76 0.12 12.64 2.51
C ARG A 76 0.65 11.86 3.71
N GLU A 77 -0.23 11.42 4.61
CA GLU A 77 0.20 10.63 5.78
C GLU A 77 0.75 9.25 5.39
N LEU A 78 0.15 8.61 4.38
CA LEU A 78 0.61 7.31 3.90
C LEU A 78 1.90 7.39 3.08
N ALA A 79 2.18 8.49 2.40
CA ALA A 79 3.32 8.60 1.49
C ALA A 79 4.67 8.27 2.16
N ASN A 80 4.93 8.85 3.34
CA ASN A 80 6.18 8.62 4.06
C ASN A 80 6.30 7.15 4.52
N SER A 81 5.22 6.61 5.08
CA SER A 81 5.20 5.22 5.54
C SER A 81 5.26 4.22 4.38
N PHE A 82 4.70 4.55 3.21
CA PHE A 82 4.82 3.76 1.99
C PHE A 82 6.24 3.72 1.45
N LEU A 83 6.91 4.87 1.37
CA LEU A 83 8.30 4.93 0.93
C LEU A 83 9.21 4.11 1.86
N LEU A 84 9.03 4.26 3.18
CA LEU A 84 9.79 3.49 4.15
C LEU A 84 9.50 1.99 4.05
N LEU A 85 8.22 1.60 3.95
CA LEU A 85 7.84 0.19 3.82
C LEU A 85 8.42 -0.43 2.56
N ASN A 86 8.41 0.29 1.42
CA ASN A 86 9.02 -0.16 0.18
C ASN A 86 10.54 -0.29 0.29
N ALA A 87 11.22 0.71 0.86
CA ALA A 87 12.66 0.67 1.02
C ALA A 87 13.07 -0.55 1.86
N MET A 88 12.38 -0.78 2.98
CA MET A 88 12.61 -1.95 3.84
C MET A 88 12.29 -3.27 3.12
N ALA A 89 11.21 -3.31 2.33
CA ALA A 89 10.82 -4.47 1.53
C ALA A 89 11.88 -4.82 0.46
N VAL A 90 12.40 -3.82 -0.26
CA VAL A 90 13.43 -4.02 -1.29
C VAL A 90 14.75 -4.49 -0.66
N VAL A 91 15.16 -3.87 0.46
CA VAL A 91 16.34 -4.33 1.21
C VAL A 91 16.15 -5.77 1.69
N GLY A 92 14.97 -6.09 2.25
CA GLY A 92 14.64 -7.43 2.69
C GLY A 92 14.69 -8.47 1.57
N LEU A 93 14.18 -8.12 0.38
CA LEU A 93 14.26 -8.98 -0.81
C LEU A 93 15.71 -9.18 -1.27
N ALA A 94 16.52 -8.12 -1.29
CA ALA A 94 17.93 -8.22 -1.67
C ALA A 94 18.73 -9.13 -0.71
N CYS A 95 18.47 -9.02 0.60
CA CYS A 95 19.04 -9.93 1.60
C CYS A 95 18.60 -11.38 1.36
N PHE A 96 17.30 -11.62 1.14
CA PHE A 96 16.77 -12.95 0.84
C PHE A 96 17.43 -13.58 -0.40
N LEU A 97 17.51 -12.83 -1.50
CA LEU A 97 18.14 -13.29 -2.74
C LEU A 97 19.63 -13.59 -2.57
N THR A 98 20.34 -12.76 -1.79
CA THR A 98 21.75 -12.99 -1.45
C THR A 98 21.92 -14.28 -0.65
N SER A 99 21.07 -14.53 0.35
CA SER A 99 21.07 -15.79 1.10
C SER A 99 20.81 -17.01 0.22
N CYS A 100 19.83 -16.93 -0.70
CA CYS A 100 19.57 -17.99 -1.67
C CYS A 100 20.78 -18.25 -2.58
N ALA A 101 21.41 -17.20 -3.10
CA ALA A 101 22.59 -17.33 -3.95
C ALA A 101 23.75 -18.01 -3.21
N THR A 102 24.00 -17.61 -1.96
CA THR A 102 25.03 -18.24 -1.10
C THR A 102 24.74 -19.72 -0.88
N ILE A 103 23.49 -20.12 -0.62
CA ILE A 103 23.10 -21.53 -0.46
C ILE A 103 23.36 -22.32 -1.74
N VAL A 104 22.97 -21.78 -2.91
CA VAL A 104 23.14 -22.47 -4.20
C VAL A 104 24.61 -22.66 -4.57
N LEU A 105 25.45 -21.67 -4.24
CA LEU A 105 26.89 -21.70 -4.54
C LEU A 105 27.72 -22.51 -3.52
N SER A 106 27.09 -22.99 -2.44
CA SER A 106 27.78 -23.70 -1.36
C SER A 106 27.90 -25.21 -1.59
N ASP A 107 28.99 -25.79 -1.08
CA ASP A 107 29.25 -27.23 -1.07
C ASP A 107 28.19 -27.98 -0.24
N GLU A 108 27.90 -29.24 -0.62
CA GLU A 108 26.84 -30.05 0.02
C GLU A 108 26.98 -30.17 1.54
N SER A 109 28.21 -30.28 2.05
CA SER A 109 28.51 -30.33 3.48
C SER A 109 28.06 -29.10 4.27
N SER A 110 27.92 -27.95 3.61
CA SER A 110 27.62 -26.66 4.25
C SER A 110 26.16 -26.20 4.06
N ARG A 111 25.41 -26.86 3.17
CA ARG A 111 24.04 -26.47 2.83
C ARG A 111 23.07 -26.51 4.01
N LEU A 112 23.18 -27.49 4.91
CA LEU A 112 22.29 -27.57 6.08
C LEU A 112 22.48 -26.40 7.04
N ALA A 113 23.72 -25.97 7.26
CA ALA A 113 24.01 -24.79 8.08
C ALA A 113 23.49 -23.51 7.43
N LEU A 114 23.70 -23.37 6.11
CA LEU A 114 23.23 -22.21 5.36
C LEU A 114 21.71 -22.16 5.19
N LEU A 115 21.03 -23.32 5.13
CA LEU A 115 19.57 -23.37 5.16
C LEU A 115 19.01 -22.91 6.51
N ALA A 116 19.65 -23.30 7.61
CA ALA A 116 19.29 -22.81 8.93
C ALA A 116 19.52 -21.29 9.07
N GLU A 117 20.54 -20.75 8.42
CA GLU A 117 20.82 -19.31 8.34
C GLU A 117 19.91 -18.56 7.37
N GLY A 118 19.41 -19.23 6.33
CA GLY A 118 18.49 -18.69 5.35
C GLY A 118 17.03 -18.64 5.84
N LEU A 119 16.61 -19.56 6.71
CA LEU A 119 15.23 -19.63 7.20
C LEU A 119 14.72 -18.32 7.84
N PRO A 120 15.52 -17.59 8.65
CA PRO A 120 15.17 -16.26 9.18
C PRO A 120 14.91 -15.18 8.13
N SER A 121 15.25 -15.39 6.85
CA SER A 121 14.97 -14.45 5.76
C SER A 121 13.55 -14.58 5.19
N LEU A 122 12.80 -15.65 5.51
CA LEU A 122 11.41 -15.83 5.06
C LEU A 122 10.46 -14.70 5.51
N PRO A 123 10.50 -14.21 6.77
CA PRO A 123 9.74 -13.03 7.18
C PRO A 123 10.00 -11.78 6.32
N LEU A 124 11.22 -11.61 5.80
CA LEU A 124 11.56 -10.47 4.94
C LEU A 124 10.84 -10.57 3.59
N LEU A 125 10.79 -11.77 3.01
CA LEU A 125 10.01 -12.03 1.79
C LEU A 125 8.51 -11.77 2.02
N PHE A 126 7.98 -12.20 3.18
CA PHE A 126 6.59 -11.93 3.54
C PHE A 126 6.30 -10.43 3.66
N ILE A 127 7.17 -9.66 4.31
CA ILE A 127 7.07 -8.20 4.39
C ILE A 127 7.08 -7.57 3.00
N PHE A 128 7.93 -8.06 2.09
CA PHE A 128 7.96 -7.59 0.71
C PHE A 128 6.62 -7.81 0.00
N LEU A 129 6.04 -9.02 0.11
CA LEU A 129 4.74 -9.32 -0.48
C LEU A 129 3.61 -8.46 0.12
N LEU A 130 3.63 -8.22 1.43
CA LEU A 130 2.68 -7.31 2.08
C LEU A 130 2.81 -5.89 1.57
N SER A 131 4.04 -5.38 1.43
CA SER A 131 4.30 -4.05 0.86
C SER A 131 3.71 -3.94 -0.55
N MET A 132 4.04 -4.88 -1.43
CA MET A 132 3.52 -4.91 -2.81
C MET A 132 1.99 -4.95 -2.85
N ARG A 133 1.34 -5.68 -1.94
CA ARG A 133 -0.12 -5.70 -1.83
C ARG A 133 -0.70 -4.34 -1.45
N VAL A 134 -0.09 -3.65 -0.49
CA VAL A 134 -0.53 -2.30 -0.08
C VAL A 134 -0.38 -1.32 -1.26
N PHE A 135 0.72 -1.41 -2.01
CA PHE A 135 0.90 -0.63 -3.25
C PHE A 135 -0.16 -0.94 -4.31
N ALA A 136 -0.48 -2.22 -4.51
CA ALA A 136 -1.53 -2.61 -5.44
C ALA A 136 -2.89 -2.02 -5.05
N HIS A 137 -3.23 -1.98 -3.75
CA HIS A 137 -4.46 -1.33 -3.28
C HIS A 137 -4.46 0.19 -3.53
N ALA A 138 -3.34 0.88 -3.29
CA ALA A 138 -3.22 2.32 -3.55
C ALA A 138 -3.31 2.64 -5.05
N ALA A 139 -2.68 1.82 -5.90
CA ALA A 139 -2.76 1.92 -7.35
C ALA A 139 -4.18 1.68 -7.86
N ALA A 140 -4.86 0.64 -7.36
CA ALA A 140 -6.25 0.34 -7.71
C ALA A 140 -7.21 1.47 -7.28
N LEU A 141 -6.99 2.10 -6.11
CA LEU A 141 -7.77 3.26 -5.70
C LEU A 141 -7.55 4.44 -6.65
N THR A 142 -6.30 4.69 -7.05
CA THR A 142 -5.94 5.77 -7.99
C THR A 142 -6.60 5.56 -9.34
N GLU A 143 -6.59 4.33 -9.86
CA GLU A 143 -7.24 4.00 -11.13
C GLU A 143 -8.76 4.17 -11.04
N LYS A 144 -9.37 3.81 -9.90
CA LYS A 144 -10.78 4.07 -9.66
C LYS A 144 -11.11 5.56 -9.65
N CYS A 145 -10.30 6.39 -8.99
CA CYS A 145 -10.49 7.84 -9.05
C CYS A 145 -10.45 8.39 -10.49
N ARG A 146 -9.60 7.80 -11.35
CA ARG A 146 -9.51 8.17 -12.78
C ARG A 146 -10.72 7.73 -13.61
N SER A 147 -11.40 6.65 -13.25
CA SER A 147 -12.57 6.17 -13.99
C SER A 147 -13.87 6.86 -13.60
N ILE A 148 -13.92 7.50 -12.42
CA ILE A 148 -15.13 8.18 -11.92
C ILE A 148 -15.68 9.27 -12.86
N PRO A 149 -14.90 10.17 -13.48
CA PRO A 149 -15.44 11.13 -14.44
C PRO A 149 -16.24 10.48 -15.57
N ALA A 150 -15.73 9.37 -16.13
CA ALA A 150 -16.41 8.63 -17.18
C ALA A 150 -17.70 7.98 -16.68
N PHE A 151 -17.70 7.44 -15.46
CA PHE A 151 -18.89 6.92 -14.79
C PHE A 151 -19.97 8.01 -14.61
N VAL A 152 -19.61 9.18 -14.06
CA VAL A 152 -20.55 10.30 -13.87
C VAL A 152 -21.15 10.75 -15.19
N ASN A 153 -20.34 10.80 -16.27
CA ASN A 153 -20.83 11.18 -17.60
C ASN A 153 -21.85 10.21 -18.20
N GLN A 154 -21.88 8.95 -17.74
CA GLN A 154 -22.84 7.93 -18.18
C GLN A 154 -24.16 7.97 -17.40
N ILE A 155 -24.26 8.77 -16.33
CA ILE A 155 -25.51 8.88 -15.56
C ILE A 155 -26.59 9.53 -16.44
N PRO A 156 -27.74 8.86 -16.63
CA PRO A 156 -28.80 9.37 -17.49
C PRO A 156 -29.42 10.63 -16.91
N THR A 157 -29.61 11.64 -17.76
CA THR A 157 -30.23 12.92 -17.41
C THR A 157 -31.37 13.21 -18.39
N PRO A 158 -32.43 13.92 -17.98
CA PRO A 158 -33.52 14.32 -18.88
C PRO A 158 -33.03 15.17 -20.06
N ASN A 159 -32.01 15.99 -19.81
CA ASN A 159 -31.36 16.81 -20.82
C ASN A 159 -30.18 16.05 -21.43
N CYS A 160 -30.07 16.04 -22.76
CA CYS A 160 -28.92 15.45 -23.46
C CYS A 160 -27.59 16.15 -23.12
N CYS A 161 -27.66 17.45 -22.77
CA CYS A 161 -26.53 18.29 -22.37
C CYS A 161 -26.83 18.94 -21.01
N ASP A 162 -26.57 18.21 -19.92
CA ASP A 162 -26.66 18.78 -18.58
C ASP A 162 -25.34 19.50 -18.22
N PRO A 163 -25.36 20.85 -18.11
CA PRO A 163 -24.15 21.62 -17.80
C PRO A 163 -23.60 21.31 -16.39
N SER A 164 -24.46 21.00 -15.43
CA SER A 164 -24.05 20.69 -14.05
C SER A 164 -23.32 19.35 -13.98
N ARG A 165 -23.79 18.35 -14.75
CA ARG A 165 -23.07 17.07 -14.92
C ARG A 165 -21.69 17.31 -15.53
N GLN A 166 -21.61 18.07 -16.63
CA GLN A 166 -20.34 18.32 -17.31
C GLN A 166 -19.35 19.10 -16.42
N TYR A 167 -19.85 20.05 -15.63
CA TYR A 167 -19.06 20.74 -14.62
C TYR A 167 -18.48 19.76 -13.59
N LEU A 168 -19.30 18.88 -13.01
CA LEU A 168 -18.83 17.87 -12.07
C LEU A 168 -17.78 16.93 -12.70
N VAL A 169 -18.02 16.42 -13.90
CA VAL A 169 -17.08 15.56 -14.63
C VAL A 169 -15.72 16.25 -14.80
N THR A 170 -15.73 17.50 -15.25
CA THR A 170 -14.52 18.30 -15.45
C THR A 170 -13.83 18.58 -14.11
N TYR A 171 -14.59 18.97 -13.09
CA TYR A 171 -14.09 19.21 -11.74
C TYR A 171 -13.38 17.98 -11.16
N ILE A 172 -13.97 16.79 -11.28
CA ILE A 172 -13.36 15.53 -10.84
C ILE A 172 -12.09 15.24 -11.62
N ALA A 173 -12.10 15.37 -12.95
CA ALA A 173 -10.94 15.12 -13.79
C ALA A 173 -9.76 16.05 -13.43
N ASP A 174 -10.03 17.34 -13.26
CA ASP A 174 -9.03 18.36 -12.91
C ASP A 174 -8.58 18.29 -11.45
N SER A 175 -9.36 17.63 -10.58
CA SER A 175 -9.04 17.50 -9.15
C SER A 175 -7.76 16.69 -8.87
N ALA A 176 -7.28 15.91 -9.85
CA ALA A 176 -6.14 15.00 -9.76
C ALA A 176 -6.19 14.11 -8.50
N ALA A 177 -7.39 13.66 -8.11
CA ALA A 177 -7.58 12.80 -6.96
C ALA A 177 -6.92 11.43 -7.17
N GLY A 178 -6.26 10.91 -6.12
CA GLY A 178 -5.52 9.65 -6.16
C GLY A 178 -4.18 9.75 -5.42
N PHE A 179 -3.44 8.65 -5.36
CA PHE A 179 -2.10 8.62 -4.76
C PHE A 179 -1.05 8.82 -5.84
N SER A 180 -0.41 9.99 -5.85
CA SER A 180 0.76 10.25 -6.69
C SER A 180 2.02 10.20 -5.82
N VAL A 181 2.67 9.03 -5.76
CA VAL A 181 3.87 8.80 -4.93
C VAL A 181 5.09 9.61 -5.44
N LEU A 182 5.04 10.12 -6.67
CA LEU A 182 6.16 10.74 -7.38
C LEU A 182 5.88 12.16 -7.91
N ASN A 183 5.07 12.95 -7.21
CA ASN A 183 5.01 14.39 -7.48
C ASN A 183 6.06 15.12 -6.63
N MET A 184 7.35 14.84 -6.88
CA MET A 184 8.43 15.74 -6.45
C MET A 184 8.43 16.93 -7.41
N LYS A 185 8.08 18.11 -6.89
CA LYS A 185 8.34 19.39 -7.55
C LYS A 185 9.80 19.78 -7.37
#